data_AF-A0ABC8BZD0-F1
#
_entry.id   AF-A0ABC8BZD0-F1
#
_cell.length_a   1.000
_cell.length_b   1.000
_cell.length_c   1.000
_cell.angle_alpha   90.00
_cell.angle_beta   90.00
_cell.angle_gamma   90.00
#
_symmetry.space_group_name_H-M   'P 1'
#
loop_
_entity.id
_entity.type
_entity.pdbx_description
1 polymer ?
#
loop_
_entity_poly.entity_id
_entity_poly.type
_entity_poly.pdbx_seq_one_letter_code
_entity_poly.pdbx_strand_id
1 'polypeptide(L)' 'MTTPDTTMDPPAHLMSVPEPPKPVEGCDVCQVLDAQRREAGGRGDYSAATDANVEIRRHPHATRKRR' A
#
# COMPACT_ATOMS: atom_id res chain seq x y z
N MET A 1 36.86 36.02 2.40
CA MET A 1 35.39 36.13 2.34
C MET A 1 34.92 35.09 1.35
N THR A 2 34.43 33.95 1.82
CA THR A 2 33.95 32.86 0.95
C THR A 2 32.49 33.10 0.65
N THR A 3 32.13 33.20 -0.62
CA THR A 3 30.74 33.34 -1.08
C THR A 3 29.98 32.02 -0.84
N PRO A 4 28.72 32.06 -0.39
CA PRO A 4 27.92 30.85 -0.25
C PRO A 4 27.65 30.24 -1.63
N ASP A 5 28.01 28.96 -1.79
CA ASP A 5 27.66 28.17 -2.96
C ASP A 5 26.14 28.02 -3.01
N THR A 6 25.54 28.50 -4.10
CA THR A 6 24.08 28.51 -4.33
C THR A 6 23.67 27.46 -5.37
N THR A 7 24.52 26.47 -5.61
CA THR A 7 24.20 25.38 -6.54
C THR A 7 23.07 24.56 -5.95
N MET A 8 21.89 24.59 -6.58
CA MET A 8 20.80 23.70 -6.18
C MET A 8 21.18 22.26 -6.53
N ASP A 9 21.05 21.36 -5.55
CA ASP A 9 21.19 19.93 -5.77
C ASP A 9 20.20 19.44 -6.84
N PRO A 10 20.58 18.41 -7.62
CA PRO A 10 19.69 17.81 -8.60
C PRO A 10 18.40 17.30 -7.94
N PRO A 11 17.26 17.31 -8.65
CA PRO A 11 15.99 16.84 -8.11
C PRO A 11 16.09 15.40 -7.58
N ALA A 12 15.54 15.17 -6.40
CA ALA A 12 15.44 13.82 -5.86
C ALA A 12 14.48 12.98 -6.74
N HIS A 13 14.98 11.84 -7.24
CA HIS A 13 14.14 10.86 -7.93
C HIS A 13 13.46 9.95 -6.90
N LEU A 14 12.14 10.10 -6.77
CA LEU A 14 11.31 9.20 -5.95
C LEU A 14 10.83 8.02 -6.78
N MET A 15 10.78 6.84 -6.15
CA MET A 15 10.15 5.66 -6.74
C MET A 15 8.63 5.85 -6.82
N SER A 16 8.00 5.21 -7.80
CA SER A 16 6.54 5.18 -7.90
C SER A 16 5.93 4.46 -6.70
N VAL A 17 4.78 4.97 -6.25
CA VAL A 17 4.01 4.31 -5.19
C VAL A 17 3.44 3.00 -5.74
N PRO A 18 3.65 1.86 -5.08
CA PRO A 18 3.12 0.59 -5.54
C PRO A 18 1.59 0.58 -5.50
N GLU A 19 0.99 -0.06 -6.50
CA GLU A 19 -0.47 -0.18 -6.57
C GLU A 19 -1.00 -0.98 -5.36
N PRO A 20 -2.17 -0.60 -4.81
CA PRO A 20 -2.83 -1.38 -3.78
C PRO A 20 -3.09 -2.83 -4.22
N PRO A 21 -2.96 -3.81 -3.30
CA PRO A 21 -3.26 -5.21 -3.60
C PRO A 21 -4.73 -5.39 -4.01
N LYS A 22 -4.96 -6.34 -4.92
CA LYS A 22 -6.32 -6.75 -5.31
C LYS A 22 -6.82 -7.84 -4.36
N PRO A 23 -8.09 -7.79 -3.94
CA PRO A 23 -8.68 -8.89 -3.19
C PRO A 23 -8.73 -10.15 -4.06
N VAL A 24 -8.60 -11.32 -3.44
CA VAL A 24 -8.75 -12.59 -4.15
C VAL A 24 -10.23 -12.90 -4.33
N GLU A 25 -10.60 -13.23 -5.57
CA GLU A 25 -11.96 -13.64 -5.93
C GLU A 25 -12.42 -14.85 -5.12
N GLY A 26 -13.63 -14.78 -4.58
CA GLY A 26 -14.22 -15.83 -3.74
C GLY A 26 -13.63 -15.94 -2.32
N CYS A 27 -12.77 -15.00 -1.89
CA CYS A 27 -12.38 -14.89 -0.50
C CYS A 27 -13.09 -13.72 0.20
N ASP A 28 -14.04 -14.05 1.07
CA ASP A 28 -14.82 -13.06 1.82
C ASP A 28 -13.92 -12.15 2.67
N VAL A 29 -12.84 -12.70 3.25
CA VAL A 29 -11.89 -11.92 4.08
C VAL A 29 -11.22 -10.84 3.24
N CYS A 30 -10.73 -11.17 2.05
CA CYS A 30 -10.11 -10.20 1.17
C CYS A 30 -11.10 -9.15 0.67
N GLN A 31 -12.34 -9.54 0.36
CA GLN A 31 -13.38 -8.61 -0.06
C GLN A 31 -13.76 -7.63 1.06
N VAL A 32 -13.87 -8.13 2.29
CA VAL A 32 -14.14 -7.29 3.47
C VAL A 32 -12.98 -6.33 3.73
N LEU A 33 -11.73 -6.79 3.66
CA LEU A 33 -10.55 -5.92 3.82
C LEU A 33 -10.48 -4.85 2.72
N ASP A 34 -10.86 -5.18 1.49
CA ASP A 34 -10.91 -4.22 0.39
C ASP A 34 -12.02 -3.16 0.61
N ALA A 35 -13.16 -3.54 1.17
CA ALA A 35 -14.20 -2.59 1.58
C ALA A 35 -13.71 -1.68 2.71
N GLN A 36 -13.09 -2.24 3.76
CA GLN A 36 -12.51 -1.47 4.87
C GLN A 36 -11.46 -0.46 4.38
N ARG A 37 -10.62 -0.87 3.44
CA ARG A 37 -9.64 0.01 2.80
C ARG A 37 -10.30 1.20 2.11
N ARG A 38 -11.35 0.96 1.31
CA ARG A 38 -12.05 2.05 0.60
C ARG A 38 -12.72 3.01 1.57
N GLU A 39 -13.35 2.49 2.61
CA GLU A 39 -13.98 3.31 3.65
C GLU A 39 -12.94 4.15 4.41
N ALA A 40 -11.84 3.54 4.86
CA ALA A 40 -10.75 4.23 5.51
C ALA A 40 -10.17 5.34 4.63
N GLY A 41 -9.91 5.05 3.35
CA GLY A 41 -9.46 6.04 2.38
C GLY A 41 -10.47 7.18 2.16
N GLY A 42 -11.78 6.87 2.13
CA GLY A 42 -12.84 7.87 2.02
C GLY A 42 -12.94 8.81 3.23
N ARG A 43 -12.54 8.32 4.42
CA ARG A 43 -12.47 9.11 5.66
C ARG A 43 -11.13 9.83 5.86
N GLY A 44 -10.15 9.62 4.98
CA GLY A 44 -8.80 10.15 5.11
C GLY A 44 -7.90 9.38 6.10
N ASP A 45 -8.33 8.22 6.58
CA ASP A 45 -7.55 7.34 7.44
C ASP A 45 -6.64 6.44 6.60
N TYR A 46 -5.55 7.02 6.10
CA TYR A 46 -4.58 6.31 5.27
C TYR A 46 -3.75 5.27 6.04
N SER A 47 -3.70 5.37 7.38
CA SER A 47 -3.09 4.34 8.22
C SER A 47 -3.89 3.05 8.13
N ALA A 48 -5.19 3.10 8.45
CA ALA A 48 -6.06 1.94 8.37
C ALA A 48 -6.18 1.39 6.94
N ALA A 49 -6.17 2.26 5.92
CA ALA A 49 -6.15 1.83 4.52
C ALA A 49 -4.86 1.04 4.17
N THR A 50 -3.72 1.43 4.74
CA THR A 50 -2.44 0.75 4.55
C THR A 50 -2.40 -0.57 5.31
N ASP A 51 -2.95 -0.63 6.52
CA ASP A 51 -3.06 -1.87 7.29
C ASP A 51 -3.90 -2.91 6.53
N ALA A 52 -5.05 -2.50 5.98
CA ALA A 52 -5.87 -3.37 5.14
C ALA A 52 -5.10 -3.89 3.90
N ASN A 53 -4.23 -3.08 3.29
CA ASN A 53 -3.35 -3.53 2.20
C ASN A 53 -2.36 -4.60 2.66
N VAL A 54 -1.76 -4.42 3.84
CA VAL A 54 -0.82 -5.40 4.40
C VAL A 54 -1.54 -6.72 4.68
N GLU A 55 -2.74 -6.67 5.27
CA GLU A 55 -3.55 -7.85 5.57
C GLU A 55 -3.97 -8.61 4.31
N ILE A 56 -4.42 -7.93 3.25
CA ILE A 56 -4.75 -8.58 1.97
C ILE A 56 -3.53 -9.30 1.39
N ARG A 57 -2.33 -8.71 1.46
CA ARG A 57 -1.09 -9.33 0.94
C ARG A 57 -0.65 -10.52 1.78
N ARG A 58 -0.89 -10.50 3.09
CA ARG A 58 -0.49 -11.56 4.02
C ARG A 58 -1.53 -12.67 4.13
N HIS A 59 -2.76 -12.44 3.68
CA HIS A 59 -3.83 -13.41 3.83
C HIS A 59 -3.49 -14.73 3.10
N PRO A 60 -3.39 -15.85 3.82
CA PRO A 60 -3.00 -17.11 3.22
C PRO A 60 -4.16 -17.69 2.43
N HIS A 61 -4.12 -17.56 1.11
CA HIS A 61 -4.93 -18.38 0.22
C HIS A 61 -4.19 -19.70 0.05
N ALA A 62 -4.69 -20.76 0.68
CA ALA A 62 -4.14 -22.08 0.47
C ALA A 62 -4.15 -22.39 -1.03
N THR A 63 -3.00 -22.24 -1.69
CA THR A 63 -2.72 -23.10 -2.83
C THR A 63 -2.82 -24.50 -2.23
N ARG A 64 -3.81 -25.28 -2.67
CA ARG A 64 -3.91 -26.67 -2.24
C ARG A 64 -2.64 -27.39 -2.67
N LYS A 65 -1.64 -27.43 -1.79
CA LYS A 65 -0.70 -28.53 -1.64
C LYS A 65 -0.57 -28.81 -0.16
N ARG A 66 -1.49 -29.64 0.33
CA ARG A 66 -1.12 -30.62 1.36
C ARG A 66 0.04 -31.43 0.78
N ARG A 67 1.19 -31.39 1.42
CA ARG A 67 2.26 -32.38 1.24
C ARG A 67 2.48 -33.07 2.57
#